data_AF-A0A3L6ELE9-F1
#
_entry.id   AF-A0A3L6ELE9-F1
#
_cell.length_a   1.000
_cell.length_b   1.000
_cell.length_c   1.000
_cell.angle_alpha   90.00
_cell.angle_beta   90.00
_cell.angle_gamma   90.00
#
_symmetry.space_group_name_H-M   'P 1'
#
loop_
_entity.id
_entity.type
_entity.pdbx_description
1 polymer ?
#
loop_
_entity_poly.entity_id
_entity_poly.type
_entity_poly.pdbx_seq_one_letter_code
_entity_poly.pdbx_strand_id
1 'polypeptide(L)'
;MAADWKQRGKQKAIREGDANTAFHHAQATQRLRRNHIGKITHREQELFSHESKIAAVTDYFSGIMGEAGNSTWKFNIDELYNGRQLASESLTAPFADREALQAI
;
A
#
# COMPACT_ATOMS: atom_id res chain seq x y z
N MET A 1 -8.77 -4.28 -48.59
CA MET A 1 -8.93 -2.91 -48.03
C MET A 1 -9.41 -2.93 -46.58
N ALA A 2 -10.64 -3.34 -46.21
CA ALA A 2 -11.05 -3.37 -44.79
C ALA A 2 -10.30 -4.40 -43.92
N ALA A 3 -9.92 -5.54 -44.49
CA ALA A 3 -9.15 -6.57 -43.80
C ALA A 3 -7.74 -6.10 -43.38
N ASP A 4 -7.09 -5.31 -44.24
CA ASP A 4 -5.72 -4.82 -44.03
C ASP A 4 -5.65 -3.85 -42.84
N TRP A 5 -6.65 -2.96 -42.71
CA TRP A 5 -6.77 -2.05 -41.58
C TRP A 5 -7.03 -2.77 -40.26
N LYS A 6 -7.88 -3.80 -40.29
CA LYS A 6 -8.18 -4.64 -39.11
C LYS A 6 -6.96 -5.41 -38.63
N GLN A 7 -6.17 -5.95 -39.56
CA GLN A 7 -4.91 -6.64 -39.24
C GLN A 7 -3.87 -5.68 -38.65
N ARG A 8 -3.71 -4.50 -39.25
CA ARG A 8 -2.78 -3.46 -38.74
C ARG A 8 -3.18 -2.97 -37.35
N GLY A 9 -4.48 -2.78 -37.09
CA GLY A 9 -4.99 -2.41 -35.77
C GLY A 9 -4.67 -3.46 -34.70
N LYS A 10 -4.87 -4.74 -35.02
CA LYS A 10 -4.53 -5.85 -34.10
C LYS A 10 -3.02 -5.90 -33.81
N GLN A 11 -2.18 -5.77 -34.82
CA GLN A 11 -0.73 -5.76 -34.65
C GLN A 11 -0.25 -4.57 -33.80
N LYS A 12 -0.84 -3.39 -34.02
CA LYS A 12 -0.56 -2.19 -33.23
C LYS A 12 -0.94 -2.39 -31.76
N ALA A 13 -2.15 -2.89 -31.49
CA ALA A 13 -2.62 -3.13 -30.13
C ALA A 13 -1.75 -4.13 -29.36
N ILE A 14 -1.31 -5.22 -30.02
CA ILE A 14 -0.39 -6.21 -29.41
C ILE A 14 0.96 -5.56 -29.09
N ARG A 15 1.54 -4.85 -30.07
CA ARG A 15 2.84 -4.18 -29.90
C ARG A 15 2.81 -3.13 -28.78
N GLU A 16 1.76 -2.34 -28.70
CA GLU A 16 1.60 -1.31 -27.67
C GLU A 16 1.34 -1.93 -26.29
N GLY A 17 0.56 -3.01 -26.22
CA GLY A 17 0.36 -3.78 -24.99
C GLY A 17 1.67 -4.39 -24.46
N ASP A 18 2.44 -5.05 -25.33
CA ASP A 18 3.74 -5.62 -24.96
C ASP A 18 4.74 -4.54 -24.53
N ALA A 19 4.77 -3.40 -25.23
CA ALA A 19 5.63 -2.27 -24.87
C ALA A 19 5.27 -1.69 -23.50
N ASN A 20 3.98 -1.56 -23.17
CA ASN A 20 3.54 -1.08 -21.86
C ASN A 20 3.92 -2.07 -20.75
N THR A 21 3.73 -3.36 -20.98
CA THR A 21 4.15 -4.42 -20.03
C THR A 21 5.66 -4.39 -19.81
N ALA A 22 6.46 -4.29 -20.88
CA ALA A 22 7.92 -4.18 -20.79
C ALA A 22 8.37 -2.91 -20.04
N PHE A 23 7.73 -1.76 -20.30
CA PHE A 23 8.01 -0.51 -19.61
C PHE A 23 7.75 -0.63 -18.10
N HIS A 24 6.57 -1.12 -17.71
CA HIS A 24 6.23 -1.30 -16.31
C HIS A 24 7.13 -2.33 -15.61
N HIS A 25 7.48 -3.44 -16.29
CA HIS A 25 8.44 -4.39 -15.76
C HIS A 25 9.85 -3.80 -15.59
N ALA A 26 10.32 -3.01 -16.56
CA ALA A 26 11.60 -2.31 -16.46
C ALA A 26 11.59 -1.33 -15.28
N GLN A 27 10.52 -0.56 -15.11
CA GLN A 27 10.36 0.37 -14.00
C GLN A 27 10.31 -0.36 -12.65
N ALA A 28 9.56 -1.46 -12.54
CA ALA A 28 9.50 -2.29 -11.34
C ALA A 28 10.87 -2.90 -11.02
N THR A 29 11.58 -3.41 -12.03
CA THR A 29 12.93 -3.97 -11.89
C THR A 29 13.93 -2.91 -11.44
N GLN A 30 13.88 -1.71 -12.02
CA GLN A 30 14.74 -0.60 -11.62
C GLN A 30 14.46 -0.19 -10.16
N ARG A 31 13.19 -0.10 -9.76
CA ARG A 31 12.81 0.16 -8.36
C ARG A 31 13.31 -0.94 -7.43
N LEU A 32 13.15 -2.21 -7.81
CA LEU A 32 13.64 -3.34 -7.03
C LEU A 32 15.16 -3.28 -6.85
N ARG A 33 15.92 -3.05 -7.93
CA ARG A 33 17.38 -2.92 -7.88
C ARG A 33 17.82 -1.73 -7.02
N ARG A 34 17.16 -0.58 -7.16
CA ARG A 34 17.48 0.63 -6.40
C ARG A 34 17.18 0.46 -4.90
N ASN A 35 16.10 -0.23 -4.57
CA ASN A 35 15.64 -0.40 -3.19
C ASN A 35 16.19 -1.70 -2.55
N HIS A 36 17.04 -2.45 -3.27
CA HIS A 36 17.58 -3.70 -2.75
C HIS A 36 18.60 -3.43 -1.64
N ILE A 37 18.26 -3.85 -0.42
CA ILE A 37 19.18 -3.81 0.72
C ILE A 37 19.97 -5.13 0.72
N GLY A 38 21.21 -5.08 0.22
CA GLY A 38 22.08 -6.26 0.10
C GLY A 38 22.60 -6.79 1.44
N LYS A 39 23.03 -5.88 2.33
CA LYS A 39 23.51 -6.21 3.68
C LYS A 39 23.18 -5.12 4.67
N ILE A 40 23.09 -5.49 5.95
CA ILE A 40 23.02 -4.57 7.08
C ILE A 40 24.13 -4.94 8.06
N THR A 41 24.87 -3.96 8.55
CA THR A 41 25.86 -4.18 9.62
C THR A 41 25.26 -3.74 10.95
N HIS A 42 25.18 -4.64 11.92
CA HIS A 42 24.64 -4.37 13.25
C HIS A 42 25.54 -5.03 14.31
N ARG A 43 26.03 -4.25 15.29
CA ARG A 43 26.92 -4.74 16.37
C ARG A 43 28.08 -5.61 15.85
N GLU A 44 28.79 -5.11 14.83
CA GLU A 44 29.92 -5.79 14.17
C GLU A 44 29.58 -7.07 13.39
N GLN A 45 28.30 -7.45 13.29
CA GLN A 45 27.84 -8.58 12.48
C GLN A 45 27.23 -8.11 11.16
N GLU A 46 27.53 -8.85 10.09
CA GLU A 46 26.92 -8.63 8.78
C GLU A 46 25.67 -9.52 8.59
N LEU A 47 24.54 -8.90 8.29
CA LEU A 47 23.24 -9.55 8.10
C LEU A 47 22.85 -9.53 6.63
N PHE A 48 22.60 -10.72 6.08
CA PHE A 48 22.26 -10.91 4.67
C PHE A 48 20.83 -11.39 4.44
N SER A 49 20.31 -12.23 5.36
CA SER A 49 18.95 -12.78 5.27
C SER A 49 17.91 -11.67 5.43
N HIS A 50 16.75 -11.84 4.79
CA HIS A 50 15.66 -10.87 4.89
C HIS A 50 15.16 -10.74 6.34
N GLU A 51 14.98 -11.87 7.02
CA GLU A 51 14.49 -11.93 8.40
C GLU A 51 15.46 -11.24 9.37
N SER A 52 16.76 -11.50 9.28
CA SER A 52 17.75 -10.86 10.14
C SER A 52 17.81 -9.35 9.90
N LYS A 53 17.69 -8.90 8.64
CA LYS A 53 17.61 -7.47 8.31
C LYS A 53 16.38 -6.81 8.92
N ILE A 54 15.21 -7.44 8.83
CA ILE A 54 13.98 -6.93 9.46
C ILE A 54 14.18 -6.83 10.97
N ALA A 55 14.60 -7.91 11.62
CA ALA A 55 14.76 -7.95 13.06
C ALA A 55 15.71 -6.85 13.58
N ALA A 56 16.85 -6.67 12.93
CA ALA A 56 17.83 -5.65 13.33
C ALA A 56 17.31 -4.21 13.15
N VAL A 57 16.61 -3.94 12.05
CA VAL A 57 16.00 -2.62 11.80
C VAL A 57 14.89 -2.35 12.80
N THR A 58 14.00 -3.32 13.02
CA THR A 58 12.90 -3.20 13.97
C THR A 58 13.42 -2.98 15.39
N ASP A 59 14.38 -3.77 15.86
CA ASP A 59 14.97 -3.63 17.20
C ASP A 59 15.59 -2.24 17.40
N TYR A 60 16.43 -1.80 16.46
CA TYR A 60 17.09 -0.50 16.51
C TYR A 60 16.10 0.66 16.61
N PHE A 61 15.09 0.69 15.73
CA PHE A 61 14.12 1.79 15.73
C PHE A 61 13.11 1.69 16.88
N SER A 62 12.79 0.50 17.37
CA SER A 62 11.96 0.33 18.57
C SER A 62 12.66 0.94 19.79
N GLY A 63 13.97 0.72 19.92
CA GLY A 63 14.76 1.33 21.00
C GLY A 63 14.81 2.86 20.94
N ILE A 64 14.79 3.45 19.74
CA ILE A 64 14.83 4.93 19.56
C ILE A 64 13.45 5.55 19.73
N MET A 65 12.41 4.93 19.16
CA MET A 65 11.04 5.46 19.25
C MET A 65 10.47 5.39 20.67
N GLY A 66 11.10 4.60 21.55
CA GLY A 66 10.67 4.40 22.92
C GLY A 66 9.42 3.54 23.01
N GLU A 67 8.87 3.43 24.22
CA GLU A 67 7.61 2.72 24.44
C GLU A 67 6.43 3.66 24.21
N ALA A 68 5.34 3.13 23.66
CA ALA A 68 4.07 3.85 23.64
C ALA A 68 3.69 4.15 25.10
N GLY A 69 3.71 5.43 25.47
CA GLY A 69 3.27 5.85 26.80
C GLY A 69 1.82 5.43 27.06
N ASN A 70 1.47 5.27 28.34
CA ASN A 70 0.09 5.03 28.73
C ASN A 70 -0.76 6.25 28.38
N SER A 71 -1.48 6.18 27.26
CA SER A 71 -2.50 7.15 26.91
C SER A 71 -3.69 6.94 27.83
N THR A 72 -3.73 7.70 28.93
CA THR A 72 -4.88 7.71 29.82
C THR A 72 -5.91 8.69 29.29
N TRP A 73 -7.07 8.18 28.91
CA TRP A 73 -8.22 9.01 28.57
C TRP A 73 -8.72 9.66 29.86
N LYS A 74 -8.49 10.97 30.01
CA LYS A 74 -8.90 11.73 31.20
C LYS A 74 -10.33 12.30 31.08
N PHE A 75 -11.16 11.69 30.25
CA PHE A 75 -12.55 12.11 30.05
C PHE A 75 -13.43 10.87 29.83
N ASN A 76 -14.68 10.98 30.24
CA ASN A 76 -15.70 9.96 30.04
C ASN A 76 -16.39 10.19 28.67
N ILE A 77 -16.36 9.18 27.80
CA ILE A 77 -16.99 9.24 26.47
C ILE A 77 -18.51 9.39 26.60
N ASP A 78 -19.14 8.65 27.52
CA ASP A 78 -20.58 8.67 27.70
C ASP A 78 -21.05 10.05 28.17
N GLU A 79 -20.27 10.71 29.03
CA GLU A 79 -20.53 12.12 29.41
C GLU A 79 -20.36 13.07 28.22
N LEU A 80 -19.33 12.86 27.39
CA LEU A 80 -19.06 13.72 26.25
C LEU A 80 -20.19 13.69 25.20
N TYR A 81 -20.84 12.53 25.03
CA TYR A 81 -21.92 12.33 24.06
C TYR A 81 -23.33 12.43 24.67
N ASN A 82 -23.45 12.65 25.98
CA ASN A 82 -24.76 12.79 26.62
C ASN A 82 -25.58 13.93 25.99
N GLY A 83 -26.79 13.61 25.52
CA GLY A 83 -27.70 14.57 24.88
C GLY A 83 -27.28 15.03 23.49
N ARG A 84 -26.18 14.50 22.92
CA ARG A 84 -25.77 14.80 21.55
C ARG A 84 -26.44 13.85 20.56
N GLN A 85 -26.72 14.35 19.36
CA GLN A 85 -27.25 13.54 18.29
C GLN A 85 -26.17 12.53 17.85
N LEU A 86 -26.48 11.24 17.98
CA LEU A 86 -25.61 10.17 17.52
C LEU A 86 -25.64 10.06 15.99
N ALA A 87 -24.52 9.62 15.43
CA ALA A 87 -24.44 9.26 14.02
C ALA A 87 -25.48 8.17 13.71
N SER A 88 -26.18 8.31 12.58
CA SER A 88 -27.14 7.30 12.14
C SER A 88 -26.43 5.97 11.88
N GLU A 89 -27.07 4.86 12.27
CA GLU A 89 -26.61 3.50 11.94
C GLU A 89 -26.49 3.28 10.41
N SER A 90 -27.19 4.08 9.61
CA SER A 90 -27.03 4.06 8.14
C SER A 90 -25.62 4.44 7.68
N LEU A 91 -24.82 5.12 8.50
CA LEU A 91 -23.45 5.52 8.15
C LEU A 91 -22.44 4.37 8.32
N THR A 92 -22.82 3.31 9.03
CA THR A 92 -22.01 2.09 9.18
C THR A 92 -22.58 0.90 8.40
N ALA A 93 -23.73 1.07 7.74
CA ALA A 93 -24.33 0.06 6.89
C ALA A 93 -23.46 -0.21 5.64
N PRO A 94 -23.42 -1.45 5.13
CA PRO A 94 -22.78 -1.74 3.85
C PRO A 94 -23.42 -0.95 2.70
N PHE A 95 -22.60 -0.50 1.76
CA PHE A 95 -23.07 0.18 0.54
C PHE A 95 -23.99 -0.73 -0.28
N ALA A 96 -25.06 -0.16 -0.82
CA ALA A 96 -25.92 -0.82 -1.79
C ALA A 96 -25.37 -0.68 -3.22
N ASP A 97 -25.66 -1.64 -4.09
CA ASP A 97 -25.22 -1.64 -5.50
C ASP A 97 -25.60 -0.33 -6.24
N ARG A 98 -26.76 0.24 -5.90
CA ARG A 98 -27.22 1.53 -6.46
C ARG A 98 -26.32 2.71 -6.10
N GLU A 99 -25.70 2.68 -4.91
CA GLU A 99 -24.83 3.76 -4.43
C GLU A 99 -23.46 3.66 -5.11
N ALA A 100 -22.96 2.44 -5.33
CA ALA A 100 -21.74 2.21 -6.10
C ALA A 100 -21.87 2.68 -7.55
N LEU A 101 -23.04 2.49 -8.17
CA LEU A 101 -23.33 2.94 -9.54
C LEU A 101 -23.39 4.47 -9.69
N GLN A 102 -23.67 5.21 -8.61
CA GLN A 102 -23.67 6.68 -8.63
C GLN A 102 -22.28 7.29 -8.47
N ALA A 103 -21.28 6.49 -8.07
CA ALA A 103 -19.90 6.95 -7.87
C ALA A 103 -19.04 6.86 -9.16
N ILE A 104 -19.60 6.36 -10.26
CA ILE A 104 -18.99 6.26 -11.59
C ILE A 104 -19.55 7.35 -12.49
#